data_AF-A0A7X9F0G7-F1
#
_entry.id   AF-A0A7X9F0G7-F1
#
_cell.length_a   1.000
_cell.length_b   1.000
_cell.length_c   1.000
_cell.angle_alpha   90.00
_cell.angle_beta   90.00
_cell.angle_gamma   90.00
#
_symmetry.space_group_name_H-M   'P 1'
#
loop_
_entity.id
_entity.type
_entity.pdbx_description
1 polymer ?
#
loop_
_entity_poly.entity_id
_entity_poly.type
_entity_poly.pdbx_seq_one_letter_code
_entity_poly.pdbx_strand_id
1 'polypeptide(L)'
;MGKEKASGFRSSMKEWLKWVLRLFLVGLIGVIAYSLYLYRVAMLLSRSEVQKVESAIARGIVIDDEQDDFVMMATNKEILNAEDNPSPYRLSFLDVKSLTLAADEQYLYAKITFFDVIPERPTSVEGDAIRAIGCKVNIVDENNMDQMIFAMDTSYLPIVDLPSLNTYYFYEPTGIQEPESARFAHQDHKSKIDGGAGTDYILAAFPLEKLNLRTGQRVFMSLSMEAKSDRYTHAAVDVLLGSGKMPAIIQWIIGENTYQLIDLQKNGSE
;
A
#
# COMPACT_ATOMS: atom_id res chain seq x y z
N MET A 1 14.76 41.12 56.77
CA MET A 1 14.50 39.66 56.81
C MET A 1 13.30 39.20 55.95
N GLY A 2 13.06 39.78 54.75
CA GLY A 2 11.89 39.43 53.93
C GLY A 2 12.16 38.90 52.51
N LYS A 3 13.40 39.00 52.00
CA LYS A 3 13.72 38.65 50.59
C LYS A 3 14.24 37.21 50.40
N GLU A 4 14.91 36.61 51.37
CA GLU A 4 15.48 35.26 51.22
C GLU A 4 14.42 34.16 51.17
N LYS A 5 13.36 34.25 51.99
CA LYS A 5 12.25 33.26 52.00
C LYS A 5 11.45 33.22 50.68
N ALA A 6 11.35 34.35 49.96
CA ALA A 6 10.63 34.42 48.69
C ALA A 6 11.39 33.75 47.53
N SER A 7 12.73 33.67 47.61
CA SER A 7 13.56 33.05 46.57
C SER A 7 13.48 31.51 46.59
N GLY A 8 13.49 30.90 47.77
CA GLY A 8 13.38 29.45 47.95
C GLY A 8 12.01 28.90 47.52
N PHE A 9 10.94 29.63 47.81
CA PHE A 9 9.58 29.27 47.38
C PHE A 9 9.42 29.29 45.85
N ARG A 10 9.96 30.32 45.18
CA ARG A 10 9.95 30.41 43.71
C ARG A 10 10.79 29.31 43.05
N SER A 11 11.90 28.90 43.66
CA SER A 11 12.72 27.79 43.16
C SER A 11 12.00 26.45 43.29
N SER A 12 11.40 26.17 44.46
CA SER A 12 10.61 24.96 44.71
C SER A 12 9.39 24.87 43.78
N MET A 13 8.72 25.99 43.50
CA MET A 13 7.57 26.05 42.60
C MET A 13 7.96 25.77 41.14
N LYS A 14 9.13 26.24 40.69
CA LYS A 14 9.65 25.93 39.35
C LYS A 14 9.99 24.44 39.19
N GLU A 15 10.59 23.81 40.20
CA GLU A 15 10.87 22.37 40.15
C GLU A 15 9.61 21.53 40.20
N TRP A 16 8.63 21.88 41.05
CA TRP A 16 7.33 21.23 41.06
C TRP A 16 6.62 21.33 39.70
N LEU A 17 6.62 22.52 39.09
CA LEU A 17 6.04 22.73 37.75
C LEU A 17 6.75 21.90 36.67
N LYS A 18 8.08 21.75 36.73
CA LYS A 18 8.81 20.86 35.83
C LYS A 18 8.37 19.41 35.98
N TRP A 19 8.16 18.93 37.20
CA TRP A 19 7.66 17.57 37.44
C TRP A 19 6.24 17.38 36.92
N VAL A 20 5.35 18.34 37.14
CA VAL A 20 3.99 18.32 36.59
C VAL A 20 4.02 18.29 35.06
N LEU A 21 4.83 19.14 34.42
CA LEU A 21 4.99 19.14 32.96
C LEU A 21 5.58 17.84 32.42
N ARG A 22 6.54 17.23 33.12
CA ARG A 22 7.09 15.91 32.75
C ARG A 22 6.03 14.81 32.84
N LEU A 23 5.24 14.78 33.91
CA LEU A 23 4.15 13.82 34.07
C LEU A 23 3.08 14.00 32.99
N PHE A 24 2.74 15.25 32.67
CA PHE A 24 1.83 15.56 31.58
C PHE A 24 2.38 15.09 30.23
N LEU A 25 3.66 15.35 29.94
CA LEU A 25 4.32 14.91 28.72
C LEU A 25 4.36 13.38 28.59
N VAL A 26 4.70 12.68 29.67
CA VAL A 26 4.69 11.20 29.71
C VAL A 26 3.27 10.66 29.50
N GLY A 27 2.27 11.27 30.13
CA GLY A 27 0.87 10.93 29.92
C GLY A 27 0.43 11.13 28.47
N LEU A 28 0.81 12.25 27.86
CA LEU A 28 0.53 12.56 26.46
C LEU A 28 1.20 11.55 25.51
N ILE A 29 2.47 11.22 25.73
CA ILE A 29 3.19 10.20 24.96
C ILE A 29 2.48 8.85 25.10
N GLY A 30 2.05 8.47 26.30
CA GLY A 30 1.29 7.25 26.55
C GLY A 30 -0.03 7.19 25.77
N VAL A 31 -0.80 8.29 25.76
CA VAL A 31 -2.06 8.40 25.01
C VAL A 31 -1.83 8.31 23.50
N ILE A 32 -0.78 8.96 22.98
CA ILE A 32 -0.40 8.90 21.57
C ILE A 32 -0.01 7.47 21.19
N ALA A 33 0.87 6.83 21.97
CA ALA A 33 1.30 5.46 21.72
C ALA A 33 0.14 4.47 21.76
N TYR A 34 -0.78 4.62 22.72
CA TYR A 34 -1.97 3.77 22.83
C TYR A 34 -2.94 3.98 21.66
N SER A 35 -3.16 5.23 21.23
CA SER A 35 -3.99 5.54 20.07
C SER A 35 -3.41 4.95 18.78
N LEU A 36 -2.10 5.04 18.59
CA LEU A 36 -1.40 4.43 17.45
C LEU A 36 -1.49 2.89 17.50
N TYR A 37 -1.38 2.30 18.68
CA TYR A 37 -1.57 0.86 18.86
C TYR A 37 -2.99 0.42 18.49
N LEU A 38 -4.03 1.12 18.98
CA LEU A 38 -5.42 0.82 18.65
C LEU A 38 -5.71 0.97 17.15
N TYR A 39 -5.19 2.04 16.53
CA TYR A 39 -5.32 2.25 15.10
C TYR A 39 -4.70 1.09 14.31
N ARG A 40 -3.46 0.68 14.67
CA ARG A 40 -2.79 -0.46 14.04
C ARG A 40 -3.59 -1.75 14.19
N VAL A 41 -4.09 -2.04 15.38
CA VAL A 41 -4.89 -3.26 15.63
C VAL A 41 -6.20 -3.25 14.82
N ALA A 42 -6.83 -2.09 14.64
CA ALA A 42 -8.07 -1.96 13.86
C ALA A 42 -7.88 -2.20 12.35
N MET A 43 -6.67 -1.95 11.84
CA MET A 43 -6.31 -2.16 10.43
C MET A 43 -5.92 -3.61 10.12
N LEU A 44 -5.53 -4.39 11.13
CA LEU A 44 -5.11 -5.78 10.93
C LEU A 44 -6.32 -6.70 10.82
N LEU A 45 -6.22 -7.72 9.96
CA LEU A 45 -7.18 -8.82 9.94
C LEU A 45 -7.08 -9.61 11.25
N SER A 46 -8.21 -9.79 11.94
CA SER A 46 -8.30 -10.70 13.09
C SER A 46 -8.24 -12.16 12.64
N ARG A 47 -7.92 -13.09 13.55
CA ARG A 47 -7.81 -14.53 13.22
C ARG A 47 -9.07 -15.12 12.56
N SER A 48 -10.26 -14.71 13.01
CA SER A 48 -11.52 -15.17 12.41
C SER A 48 -11.75 -14.56 11.03
N GLU A 49 -11.23 -13.37 10.77
CA GLU A 49 -11.28 -12.75 9.44
C GLU A 49 -10.28 -13.40 8.50
N VAL A 50 -9.08 -13.75 8.96
CA VAL A 50 -8.11 -14.53 8.17
C VAL A 50 -8.74 -15.83 7.68
N GLN A 51 -9.45 -16.57 8.52
CA GLN A 51 -10.13 -17.81 8.10
C GLN A 51 -11.21 -17.58 7.03
N LYS A 52 -11.96 -16.48 7.12
CA LYS A 52 -12.95 -16.08 6.10
C LYS A 52 -12.26 -15.73 4.79
N VAL A 53 -11.17 -14.97 4.87
CA VAL A 53 -10.35 -14.58 3.73
C VAL A 53 -9.76 -15.81 3.05
N GLU A 54 -9.15 -16.74 3.79
CA GLU A 54 -8.62 -18.00 3.25
C GLU A 54 -9.72 -18.81 2.54
N SER A 55 -10.92 -18.87 3.12
CA SER A 55 -12.06 -19.55 2.52
C SER A 55 -12.55 -18.87 1.23
N ALA A 56 -12.48 -17.54 1.16
CA ALA A 56 -12.81 -16.78 -0.05
C ALA A 56 -11.72 -16.94 -1.12
N ILE A 57 -10.44 -16.83 -0.73
CA ILE A 57 -9.25 -17.03 -1.56
C ILE A 57 -9.26 -18.41 -2.22
N ALA A 58 -9.62 -19.46 -1.48
CA ALA A 58 -9.72 -20.82 -2.01
C ALA A 58 -10.79 -20.96 -3.13
N ARG A 59 -11.69 -19.99 -3.27
CA ARG A 59 -12.70 -19.91 -4.33
C ARG A 59 -12.46 -18.77 -5.32
N GLY A 60 -11.39 -18.01 -5.14
CA GLY A 60 -11.04 -16.88 -5.99
C GLY A 60 -10.33 -17.31 -7.28
N ILE A 61 -9.76 -16.32 -7.96
CA ILE A 61 -8.85 -16.52 -9.08
C ILE A 61 -7.42 -16.31 -8.60
N VAL A 62 -6.50 -17.08 -9.17
CA VAL A 62 -5.05 -16.91 -9.02
C VAL A 62 -4.49 -16.67 -10.41
N ILE A 63 -3.64 -15.64 -10.51
CA ILE A 63 -3.01 -15.20 -11.75
C ILE A 63 -1.52 -15.21 -11.46
N ASP A 64 -0.83 -16.19 -12.05
CA ASP A 64 0.63 -16.30 -11.92
C ASP A 64 1.31 -15.28 -12.84
N ASP A 65 2.51 -14.86 -12.44
CA ASP A 65 3.35 -13.94 -13.20
C ASP A 65 4.69 -14.60 -13.58
N GLU A 66 5.40 -13.98 -14.52
CA GLU A 66 6.75 -14.42 -14.88
C GLU A 66 7.78 -13.90 -13.88
N GLN A 67 8.81 -14.69 -13.58
CA GLN A 67 9.89 -14.26 -12.70
C GLN A 67 10.87 -13.33 -13.45
N ASP A 68 11.40 -12.32 -12.76
CA ASP A 68 12.46 -11.42 -13.24
C ASP A 68 12.08 -10.53 -14.45
N ASP A 69 10.81 -10.19 -14.65
CA ASP A 69 10.29 -9.42 -15.79
C ASP A 69 10.18 -7.88 -15.55
N PHE A 70 10.88 -7.37 -14.53
CA PHE A 70 10.91 -5.95 -14.16
C PHE A 70 10.95 -4.95 -15.33
N VAL A 71 10.16 -3.89 -15.17
CA VAL A 71 9.97 -2.82 -16.16
C VAL A 71 11.20 -1.94 -16.30
N MET A 72 11.74 -1.91 -17.52
CA MET A 72 12.76 -0.94 -17.91
C MET A 72 12.14 0.46 -18.03
N MET A 73 12.60 1.40 -17.19
CA MET A 73 12.05 2.76 -17.17
C MET A 73 12.89 3.71 -18.03
N ALA A 74 12.24 4.64 -18.70
CA ALA A 74 12.94 5.79 -19.27
C ALA A 74 13.34 6.74 -18.13
N THR A 75 14.50 7.38 -18.23
CA THR A 75 14.88 8.48 -17.34
C THR A 75 13.96 9.68 -17.58
N ASN A 76 12.82 9.72 -16.88
CA ASN A 76 11.89 10.83 -16.93
C ASN A 76 12.08 11.72 -15.70
N LYS A 77 12.40 13.01 -15.93
CA LYS A 77 12.47 14.04 -14.88
C LYS A 77 11.08 14.62 -14.58
N GLU A 78 10.07 13.78 -14.41
CA GLU A 78 8.68 14.22 -14.28
C GLU A 78 8.39 14.91 -12.94
N ILE A 79 9.28 14.76 -11.94
CA ILE A 79 9.18 15.48 -10.67
C ILE A 79 10.54 16.14 -10.37
N LEU A 80 10.53 17.44 -10.05
CA LEU A 80 11.73 18.15 -9.58
C LEU A 80 12.35 17.37 -8.40
N ASN A 81 13.52 16.76 -8.62
CA ASN A 81 14.34 15.98 -7.68
C ASN A 81 13.98 14.50 -7.45
N ALA A 82 13.22 13.88 -8.37
CA ALA A 82 12.79 12.50 -8.22
C ALA A 82 12.94 11.78 -9.55
N GLU A 83 14.09 11.12 -9.76
CA GLU A 83 14.38 10.38 -10.99
C GLU A 83 13.88 8.93 -10.86
N ASP A 84 13.42 8.35 -11.97
CA ASP A 84 13.20 6.91 -12.11
C ASP A 84 14.53 6.21 -12.38
N ASN A 85 14.69 4.99 -11.87
CA ASN A 85 15.87 4.19 -12.15
C ASN A 85 15.80 3.60 -13.57
N PRO A 86 16.64 4.01 -14.53
CA PRO A 86 16.59 3.50 -15.90
C PRO A 86 17.05 2.04 -16.01
N SER A 87 17.72 1.51 -14.97
CA SER A 87 18.13 0.12 -14.85
C SER A 87 17.55 -0.43 -13.54
N PRO A 88 16.26 -0.82 -13.52
CA PRO A 88 15.55 -1.17 -12.29
C PRO A 88 16.33 -2.18 -11.46
N TYR A 89 16.34 -1.98 -10.14
CA TYR A 89 16.96 -2.96 -9.25
C TYR A 89 16.19 -4.28 -9.34
N ARG A 90 16.92 -5.39 -9.47
CA ARG A 90 16.36 -6.74 -9.46
C ARG A 90 16.14 -7.16 -8.02
N LEU A 91 14.94 -6.90 -7.50
CA LEU A 91 14.56 -7.11 -6.11
C LEU A 91 13.60 -8.30 -6.02
N SER A 92 14.09 -9.50 -5.66
CA SER A 92 13.27 -10.72 -5.58
C SER A 92 12.03 -10.59 -4.67
N PHE A 93 12.10 -9.72 -3.66
CA PHE A 93 10.98 -9.41 -2.75
C PHE A 93 9.99 -8.38 -3.31
N LEU A 94 10.19 -7.95 -4.55
CA LEU A 94 9.28 -7.09 -5.33
C LEU A 94 8.79 -7.76 -6.61
N ASP A 95 9.48 -8.82 -7.04
CA ASP A 95 9.12 -9.72 -8.13
C ASP A 95 7.81 -10.43 -7.79
N VAL A 96 6.74 -10.04 -8.47
CA VAL A 96 5.40 -10.57 -8.29
C VAL A 96 5.42 -12.02 -8.77
N LYS A 97 4.97 -12.92 -7.91
CA LYS A 97 4.77 -14.32 -8.27
C LYS A 97 3.34 -14.58 -8.70
N SER A 98 2.38 -13.97 -8.00
CA SER A 98 0.96 -14.10 -8.34
C SER A 98 0.10 -13.03 -7.70
N LEU A 99 -1.00 -12.71 -8.38
CA LEU A 99 -2.14 -12.01 -7.83
C LEU A 99 -3.29 -12.98 -7.60
N THR A 100 -3.82 -12.99 -6.38
CA THR A 100 -5.05 -13.69 -6.03
C THR A 100 -6.17 -12.69 -5.75
N LEU A 101 -7.30 -12.85 -6.44
CA LEU A 101 -8.50 -12.02 -6.25
C LEU A 101 -9.65 -12.90 -5.77
N ALA A 102 -10.32 -12.46 -4.72
CA ALA A 102 -11.48 -13.14 -4.17
C ALA A 102 -12.48 -12.13 -3.61
N ALA A 103 -13.69 -12.57 -3.32
CA ALA A 103 -14.67 -11.73 -2.66
C ALA A 103 -15.62 -12.57 -1.79
N ASP A 104 -16.22 -11.90 -0.82
CA ASP A 104 -17.44 -12.35 -0.15
C ASP A 104 -18.50 -11.24 -0.19
N GLU A 105 -19.54 -11.34 0.64
CA GLU A 105 -20.61 -10.34 0.70
C GLU A 105 -20.16 -8.97 1.21
N GLN A 106 -19.00 -8.88 1.88
CA GLN A 106 -18.54 -7.68 2.57
C GLN A 106 -17.31 -7.06 1.91
N TYR A 107 -16.38 -7.89 1.44
CA TYR A 107 -15.07 -7.45 1.02
C TYR A 107 -14.65 -8.01 -0.35
N LEU A 108 -13.92 -7.17 -1.08
CA LEU A 108 -13.02 -7.56 -2.15
C LEU A 108 -11.64 -7.83 -1.54
N TYR A 109 -11.08 -8.99 -1.82
CA TYR A 109 -9.77 -9.41 -1.34
C TYR A 109 -8.76 -9.40 -2.48
N ALA A 110 -7.60 -8.79 -2.23
CA ALA A 110 -6.44 -8.86 -3.11
C ALA A 110 -5.25 -9.38 -2.30
N LYS A 111 -4.67 -10.49 -2.74
CA LYS A 111 -3.42 -11.03 -2.18
C LYS A 111 -2.37 -11.07 -3.27
N ILE A 112 -1.28 -10.36 -3.05
CA ILE A 112 -0.09 -10.38 -3.90
C ILE A 112 0.93 -11.26 -3.20
N THR A 113 1.47 -12.24 -3.91
CA THR A 113 2.55 -13.11 -3.43
C THR A 113 3.80 -12.80 -4.24
N PHE A 114 4.96 -12.76 -3.58
CA PHE A 114 6.25 -12.45 -4.17
C PHE A 114 7.12 -13.71 -4.28
N PHE A 115 8.18 -13.67 -5.08
CA PHE A 115 9.13 -14.79 -5.17
C PHE A 115 10.04 -14.92 -3.94
N ASP A 116 10.16 -13.87 -3.13
CA ASP A 116 10.97 -13.86 -1.91
C ASP A 116 10.28 -13.09 -0.77
N VAL A 117 10.80 -13.26 0.45
CA VAL A 117 10.27 -12.63 1.65
C VAL A 117 10.58 -11.14 1.67
N ILE A 118 9.56 -10.32 1.92
CA ILE A 118 9.70 -8.88 2.14
C ILE A 118 10.59 -8.67 3.38
N PRO A 119 11.71 -7.91 3.27
CA PRO A 119 12.62 -7.72 4.38
C PRO A 119 11.94 -7.11 5.63
N GLU A 120 12.43 -7.45 6.83
CA GLU A 120 11.98 -6.78 8.07
C GLU A 120 12.62 -5.41 8.28
N ARG A 121 13.62 -5.07 7.45
CA ARG A 121 14.42 -3.84 7.51
C ARG A 121 14.77 -3.37 6.11
N PRO A 122 15.08 -2.07 5.91
CA PRO A 122 15.56 -1.57 4.62
C PRO A 122 16.71 -2.42 4.10
N THR A 123 16.57 -2.86 2.85
CA THR A 123 17.66 -3.49 2.11
C THR A 123 18.36 -2.43 1.27
N SER A 124 19.68 -2.47 1.20
CA SER A 124 20.46 -1.56 0.37
C SER A 124 20.99 -2.26 -0.87
N VAL A 125 20.81 -1.65 -2.03
CA VAL A 125 21.40 -2.07 -3.30
C VAL A 125 22.38 -0.98 -3.72
N GLU A 126 23.66 -1.33 -3.91
CA GLU A 126 24.70 -0.36 -4.30
C GLU A 126 24.78 0.90 -3.41
N GLY A 127 24.48 0.75 -2.12
CA GLY A 127 24.47 1.85 -1.14
C GLY A 127 23.21 2.72 -1.16
N ASP A 128 22.19 2.35 -1.94
CA ASP A 128 20.88 3.00 -1.99
C ASP A 128 19.85 2.14 -1.25
N ALA A 129 19.23 2.68 -0.20
CA ALA A 129 18.31 1.94 0.64
C ALA A 129 16.90 1.93 0.06
N ILE A 130 16.29 0.75 -0.05
CA ILE A 130 14.88 0.60 -0.41
C ILE A 130 14.03 0.97 0.81
N ARG A 131 13.17 1.98 0.63
CA ARG A 131 12.40 2.62 1.71
C ARG A 131 10.93 2.26 1.69
N ALA A 132 10.38 1.93 0.53
CA ALA A 132 8.99 1.50 0.44
C ALA A 132 8.78 0.57 -0.75
N ILE A 133 7.74 -0.25 -0.63
CA ILE A 133 7.16 -1.10 -1.65
C ILE A 133 5.69 -0.72 -1.69
N GLY A 134 5.23 -0.20 -2.83
CA GLY A 134 3.83 0.17 -3.04
C GLY A 134 3.18 -0.79 -4.03
N CYS A 135 2.09 -1.42 -3.60
CA CYS A 135 1.25 -2.26 -4.46
C CYS A 135 0.00 -1.50 -4.86
N LYS A 136 -0.33 -1.47 -6.15
CA LYS A 136 -1.54 -0.82 -6.65
C LYS A 136 -2.35 -1.80 -7.48
N VAL A 137 -3.49 -2.22 -6.96
CA VAL A 137 -4.51 -2.92 -7.73
C VAL A 137 -5.54 -1.90 -8.17
N ASN A 138 -5.74 -1.76 -9.47
CA ASN A 138 -6.61 -0.73 -10.02
C ASN A 138 -7.86 -1.38 -10.61
N ILE A 139 -9.02 -0.73 -10.48
CA ILE A 139 -10.15 -0.97 -11.39
C ILE A 139 -10.02 0.08 -12.48
N VAL A 140 -10.01 -0.37 -13.73
CA VAL A 140 -9.86 0.48 -14.91
C VAL A 140 -11.12 0.43 -15.78
N ASP A 141 -11.26 1.40 -16.68
CA ASP A 141 -12.23 1.33 -17.76
C ASP A 141 -11.67 0.62 -19.01
N GLU A 142 -12.45 0.57 -20.08
CA GLU A 142 -12.07 -0.03 -21.36
C GLU A 142 -10.89 0.65 -22.06
N ASN A 143 -10.56 1.88 -21.67
CA ASN A 143 -9.42 2.65 -22.17
C ASN A 143 -8.20 2.57 -21.24
N ASN A 144 -8.22 1.65 -20.27
CA ASN A 144 -7.19 1.50 -19.24
C ASN A 144 -7.03 2.73 -18.33
N MET A 145 -8.10 3.53 -18.17
CA MET A 145 -8.09 4.68 -17.26
C MET A 145 -8.57 4.26 -15.87
N ASP A 146 -7.79 4.59 -14.86
CA ASP A 146 -8.12 4.30 -13.46
C ASP A 146 -9.48 4.86 -13.05
N GLN A 147 -10.33 3.97 -12.53
CA GLN A 147 -11.60 4.31 -11.88
C GLN A 147 -11.44 4.21 -10.37
N MET A 148 -10.72 3.20 -9.88
CA MET A 148 -10.44 3.02 -8.46
C MET A 148 -9.02 2.52 -8.28
N ILE A 149 -8.34 2.94 -7.21
CA ILE A 149 -7.00 2.47 -6.87
C ILE A 149 -7.04 1.88 -5.47
N PHE A 150 -6.55 0.66 -5.35
CA PHE A 150 -6.42 -0.08 -4.11
C PHE A 150 -4.94 -0.18 -3.76
N ALA A 151 -4.49 0.65 -2.82
CA ALA A 151 -3.09 0.71 -2.42
C ALA A 151 -2.81 -0.17 -1.20
N MET A 152 -1.70 -0.89 -1.27
CA MET A 152 -1.17 -1.73 -0.19
C MET A 152 0.32 -1.46 -0.09
N ASP A 153 0.74 -0.70 0.92
CA ASP A 153 2.08 -0.18 1.01
C ASP A 153 2.82 -0.79 2.20
N THR A 154 4.04 -1.25 1.96
CA THR A 154 5.05 -1.51 2.98
C THR A 154 6.09 -0.39 2.93
N SER A 155 6.47 0.16 4.09
CA SER A 155 7.52 1.19 4.17
C SER A 155 8.34 1.03 5.43
N TYR A 156 9.54 1.61 5.45
CA TYR A 156 10.40 1.61 6.63
C TYR A 156 10.57 3.04 7.15
N LEU A 157 10.28 3.24 8.44
CA LEU A 157 10.37 4.54 9.08
C LEU A 157 11.83 5.05 9.10
N PRO A 158 12.15 6.21 8.47
CA PRO A 158 13.55 6.61 8.20
C PRO A 158 14.50 6.73 9.39
N ILE A 159 13.99 6.86 10.62
CA ILE A 159 14.81 7.07 11.83
C ILE A 159 15.05 5.76 12.59
N VAL A 160 14.12 4.82 12.51
CA VAL A 160 14.10 3.61 13.35
C VAL A 160 14.08 2.32 12.52
N ASP A 161 14.00 2.44 11.21
CA ASP A 161 13.95 1.34 10.23
C ASP A 161 12.87 0.28 10.56
N LEU A 162 11.81 0.72 11.24
CA LEU A 162 10.69 -0.14 11.58
C LEU A 162 9.73 -0.24 10.39
N PRO A 163 9.28 -1.45 10.05
CA PRO A 163 8.30 -1.63 8.99
C PRO A 163 6.95 -1.04 9.40
N SER A 164 6.30 -0.44 8.43
CA SER A 164 4.95 0.10 8.49
C SER A 164 4.16 -0.45 7.32
N LEU A 165 2.98 -1.00 7.61
CA LEU A 165 2.07 -1.55 6.63
C LEU A 165 0.83 -0.66 6.59
N ASN A 166 0.46 -0.19 5.41
CA ASN A 166 -0.66 0.72 5.21
C ASN A 166 -1.52 0.24 4.05
N THR A 167 -2.81 0.52 4.13
CA THR A 167 -3.73 0.37 3.00
C THR A 167 -4.66 1.56 2.92
N TYR A 168 -4.99 1.95 1.70
CA TYR A 168 -5.99 2.97 1.40
C TYR A 168 -6.56 2.72 0.01
N TYR A 169 -7.67 3.37 -0.27
CA TYR A 169 -8.27 3.31 -1.59
C TYR A 169 -8.82 4.66 -2.03
N PHE A 170 -8.75 4.89 -3.34
CA PHE A 170 -9.35 6.04 -3.98
C PHE A 170 -10.55 5.61 -4.83
N TYR A 171 -11.61 6.42 -4.81
CA TYR A 171 -12.84 6.18 -5.56
C TYR A 171 -13.55 7.50 -5.87
N GLU A 172 -14.29 7.55 -6.99
CA GLU A 172 -15.15 8.67 -7.44
C GLU A 172 -14.47 10.06 -7.62
N PRO A 173 -15.01 10.91 -8.53
CA PRO A 173 -15.91 10.59 -9.63
C PRO A 173 -15.09 10.02 -10.78
N THR A 174 -15.38 8.78 -11.13
CA THR A 174 -14.63 8.04 -12.13
C THR A 174 -15.09 8.51 -13.53
N GLY A 175 -14.17 9.05 -14.33
CA GLY A 175 -14.45 9.67 -15.64
C GLY A 175 -14.08 11.15 -15.82
N ILE A 176 -13.45 11.80 -14.81
CA ILE A 176 -12.95 13.17 -14.97
C ILE A 176 -11.53 13.13 -15.54
N GLN A 177 -11.36 13.71 -16.74
CA GLN A 177 -10.07 13.83 -17.39
C GLN A 177 -9.24 15.01 -16.84
N GLU A 178 -9.88 16.07 -16.31
CA GLU A 178 -9.17 17.24 -15.76
C GLU A 178 -9.96 17.97 -14.65
N PRO A 179 -9.31 18.43 -13.56
CA PRO A 179 -7.94 18.11 -13.18
C PRO A 179 -7.86 16.64 -12.73
N GLU A 180 -6.74 15.96 -13.02
CA GLU A 180 -6.52 14.57 -12.62
C GLU A 180 -6.76 14.30 -11.12
N SER A 181 -6.46 15.29 -10.26
CA SER A 181 -6.72 15.21 -8.82
C SER A 181 -8.21 15.02 -8.46
N ALA A 182 -9.13 15.38 -9.36
CA ALA A 182 -10.55 15.14 -9.17
C ALA A 182 -10.92 13.64 -9.29
N ARG A 183 -10.13 12.82 -10.00
CA ARG A 183 -10.32 11.36 -10.12
C ARG A 183 -10.20 10.63 -8.78
N PHE A 184 -9.53 11.26 -7.82
CA PHE A 184 -9.23 10.74 -6.49
C PHE A 184 -9.84 11.61 -5.40
N ALA A 185 -11.03 12.18 -5.66
CA ALA A 185 -11.70 13.12 -4.76
C ALA A 185 -11.99 12.51 -3.38
N HIS A 186 -12.15 11.18 -3.31
CA HIS A 186 -12.27 10.46 -2.06
C HIS A 186 -11.09 9.51 -1.84
N GLN A 187 -10.53 9.59 -0.64
CA GLN A 187 -9.54 8.67 -0.10
C GLN A 187 -10.03 8.18 1.26
N ASP A 188 -9.98 6.87 1.49
CA ASP A 188 -10.33 6.28 2.79
C ASP A 188 -9.31 5.20 3.19
N HIS A 189 -9.20 4.96 4.50
CA HIS A 189 -8.28 4.02 5.13
C HIS A 189 -9.02 2.88 5.86
N LYS A 190 -10.30 2.64 5.54
CA LYS A 190 -11.13 1.61 6.21
C LYS A 190 -10.87 0.18 5.74
N SER A 191 -9.80 -0.07 4.99
CA SER A 191 -9.45 -1.40 4.53
C SER A 191 -8.65 -2.14 5.59
N LYS A 192 -8.70 -3.48 5.54
CA LYS A 192 -7.88 -4.32 6.41
C LYS A 192 -6.72 -4.88 5.64
N ILE A 193 -5.62 -5.14 6.33
CA ILE A 193 -4.38 -5.63 5.72
C ILE A 193 -3.70 -6.69 6.59
N ASP A 194 -3.00 -7.62 5.95
CA ASP A 194 -2.17 -8.65 6.56
C ASP A 194 -0.94 -8.95 5.68
N GLY A 195 0.09 -9.58 6.24
CA GLY A 195 1.37 -9.84 5.57
C GLY A 195 2.36 -8.68 5.69
N GLY A 196 3.09 -8.38 4.61
CA GLY A 196 4.14 -7.36 4.56
C GLY A 196 5.51 -7.88 5.03
N ALA A 197 6.32 -6.99 5.61
CA ALA A 197 7.64 -7.30 6.14
C ALA A 197 7.68 -8.60 6.99
N GLY A 198 8.59 -9.51 6.65
CA GLY A 198 8.72 -10.84 7.24
C GLY A 198 7.87 -11.92 6.56
N THR A 199 7.11 -11.59 5.52
CA THR A 199 6.28 -12.52 4.74
C THR A 199 6.55 -12.36 3.24
N ASP A 200 6.16 -13.36 2.45
CA ASP A 200 6.21 -13.35 0.98
C ASP A 200 4.89 -12.85 0.36
N TYR A 201 4.03 -12.18 1.13
CA TYR A 201 2.74 -11.71 0.62
C TYR A 201 2.29 -10.39 1.24
N ILE A 202 1.40 -9.69 0.54
CA ILE A 202 0.55 -8.65 1.12
C ILE A 202 -0.89 -8.97 0.75
N LEU A 203 -1.78 -8.98 1.74
CA LEU A 203 -3.19 -9.26 1.59
C LEU A 203 -3.99 -8.07 2.11
N ALA A 204 -4.92 -7.55 1.31
CA ALA A 204 -5.86 -6.53 1.76
C ALA A 204 -7.31 -6.89 1.48
N ALA A 205 -8.19 -6.37 2.32
CA ALA A 205 -9.64 -6.51 2.26
C ALA A 205 -10.27 -5.12 2.13
N PHE A 206 -10.85 -4.85 0.95
CA PHE A 206 -11.47 -3.58 0.59
C PHE A 206 -13.00 -3.68 0.69
N PRO A 207 -13.67 -2.78 1.43
CA PRO A 207 -15.10 -2.89 1.69
C PRO A 207 -15.93 -2.60 0.43
N LEU A 208 -16.66 -3.61 -0.07
CA LEU A 208 -17.46 -3.52 -1.31
C LEU A 208 -18.49 -2.38 -1.25
N GLU A 209 -19.16 -2.23 -0.11
CA GLU A 209 -20.19 -1.19 0.11
C GLU A 209 -19.62 0.22 -0.12
N LYS A 210 -18.40 0.50 0.35
CA LYS A 210 -17.76 1.82 0.19
C LYS A 210 -17.34 2.09 -1.24
N LEU A 211 -17.05 1.04 -1.99
CA LEU A 211 -16.66 1.11 -3.39
C LEU A 211 -17.87 1.05 -4.33
N ASN A 212 -19.09 0.92 -3.80
CA ASN A 212 -20.30 0.67 -4.59
C ASN A 212 -20.15 -0.53 -5.54
N LEU A 213 -19.41 -1.55 -5.10
CA LEU A 213 -19.20 -2.81 -5.81
C LEU A 213 -20.07 -3.91 -5.20
N ARG A 214 -20.34 -4.96 -5.98
CA ARG A 214 -21.04 -6.16 -5.51
C ARG A 214 -20.54 -7.42 -6.20
N THR A 215 -20.67 -8.56 -5.52
CA THR A 215 -20.45 -9.88 -6.14
C THR A 215 -21.34 -10.05 -7.39
N GLY A 216 -20.81 -10.69 -8.43
CA GLY A 216 -21.47 -10.83 -9.73
C GLY A 216 -21.33 -9.61 -10.64
N GLN A 217 -20.71 -8.52 -10.18
CA GLN A 217 -20.37 -7.39 -11.04
C GLN A 217 -19.11 -7.70 -11.85
N ARG A 218 -19.12 -7.34 -13.13
CA ARG A 218 -17.93 -7.36 -13.97
C ARG A 218 -17.06 -6.15 -13.69
N VAL A 219 -15.76 -6.36 -13.53
CA VAL A 219 -14.73 -5.34 -13.40
C VAL A 219 -13.55 -5.65 -14.31
N PHE A 220 -12.80 -4.61 -14.65
CA PHE A 220 -11.51 -4.70 -15.32
C PHE A 220 -10.46 -4.25 -14.33
N MET A 221 -9.43 -5.05 -14.14
CA MET A 221 -8.44 -4.85 -13.11
C MET A 221 -7.03 -4.92 -13.64
N SER A 222 -6.11 -4.23 -12.98
CA SER A 222 -4.68 -4.31 -13.27
C SER A 222 -3.88 -4.22 -11.98
N LEU A 223 -2.63 -4.69 -12.00
CA LEU A 223 -1.71 -4.64 -10.86
C LEU A 223 -0.38 -4.04 -11.30
N SER A 224 0.08 -3.04 -10.55
CA SER A 224 1.46 -2.57 -10.61
C SER A 224 2.12 -2.56 -9.23
N MET A 225 3.42 -2.78 -9.25
CA MET A 225 4.29 -2.84 -8.09
C MET A 225 5.45 -1.88 -8.26
N GLU A 226 5.77 -1.11 -7.22
CA GLU A 226 6.83 -0.11 -7.27
C GLU A 226 7.67 -0.14 -6.00
N ALA A 227 9.00 -0.06 -6.13
CA ALA A 227 9.89 0.24 -5.00
C ALA A 227 10.31 1.70 -5.03
N LYS A 228 10.33 2.33 -3.87
CA LYS A 228 10.99 3.61 -3.64
C LYS A 228 12.30 3.39 -2.90
N SER A 229 13.32 4.15 -3.27
CA SER A 229 14.62 4.18 -2.59
C SER A 229 14.97 5.58 -2.10
N ASP A 230 16.15 5.73 -1.48
CA ASP A 230 16.67 7.05 -1.09
C ASP A 230 17.05 7.89 -2.33
N ARG A 231 17.45 7.24 -3.43
CA ARG A 231 17.85 7.90 -4.69
C ARG A 231 16.71 8.07 -5.70
N TYR A 232 15.87 7.05 -5.85
CA TYR A 232 14.86 6.97 -6.92
C TYR A 232 13.44 6.92 -6.36
N THR A 233 12.53 7.62 -7.05
CA THR A 233 11.08 7.51 -6.78
C THR A 233 10.56 6.13 -7.12
N HIS A 234 10.94 5.65 -8.31
CA HIS A 234 10.75 4.27 -8.74
C HIS A 234 12.14 3.65 -8.94
N ALA A 235 12.60 2.91 -7.94
CA ALA A 235 13.86 2.17 -7.94
C ALA A 235 13.76 0.86 -8.74
N ALA A 236 12.57 0.25 -8.71
CA ALA A 236 12.16 -0.89 -9.51
C ALA A 236 10.64 -0.82 -9.70
N VAL A 237 10.17 -1.32 -10.84
CA VAL A 237 8.74 -1.47 -11.12
C VAL A 237 8.53 -2.85 -11.70
N ASP A 238 7.44 -3.46 -11.28
CA ASP A 238 6.96 -4.74 -11.79
C ASP A 238 5.46 -4.62 -12.09
N VAL A 239 5.00 -5.27 -13.15
CA VAL A 239 3.61 -5.19 -13.62
C VAL A 239 3.10 -6.56 -14.03
N LEU A 240 1.95 -6.93 -13.49
CA LEU A 240 1.38 -8.25 -13.73
C LEU A 240 1.09 -8.50 -15.21
N LEU A 241 1.76 -9.49 -15.79
CA LEU A 241 1.61 -9.95 -17.18
C LEU A 241 1.71 -8.82 -18.22
N GLY A 242 2.37 -7.71 -17.87
CA GLY A 242 2.34 -6.47 -18.64
C GLY A 242 3.46 -6.34 -19.67
N SER A 243 3.52 -5.16 -20.30
CA SER A 243 4.65 -4.77 -21.15
C SER A 243 4.99 -3.31 -20.90
N GLY A 244 6.24 -3.04 -20.51
CA GLY A 244 6.62 -1.70 -20.05
C GLY A 244 5.86 -1.35 -18.76
N LYS A 245 5.49 -0.08 -18.54
CA LYS A 245 4.70 0.32 -17.35
C LYS A 245 3.20 -0.02 -17.46
N MET A 246 2.77 -0.70 -18.53
CA MET A 246 1.36 -1.01 -18.75
C MET A 246 1.08 -2.46 -18.31
N PRO A 247 0.39 -2.67 -17.17
CA PRO A 247 -0.04 -4.00 -16.75
C PRO A 247 -1.10 -4.58 -17.69
N ALA A 248 -1.24 -5.91 -17.70
CA ALA A 248 -2.35 -6.56 -18.38
C ALA A 248 -3.69 -6.16 -17.74
N ILE A 249 -4.76 -6.11 -18.56
CA ILE A 249 -6.12 -5.96 -18.05
C ILE A 249 -6.73 -7.34 -17.78
N ILE A 250 -7.18 -7.54 -16.57
CA ILE A 250 -7.89 -8.72 -16.09
C ILE A 250 -9.38 -8.39 -16.04
N GLN A 251 -10.18 -9.02 -16.89
CA GLN A 251 -11.63 -9.00 -16.76
C GLN A 251 -12.06 -10.10 -15.80
N TRP A 252 -12.77 -9.72 -14.74
CA TRP A 252 -13.25 -10.63 -13.71
C TRP A 252 -14.68 -10.31 -13.30
N ILE A 253 -15.46 -11.34 -13.00
CA ILE A 253 -16.76 -11.20 -12.34
C ILE A 253 -16.54 -11.42 -10.85
N ILE A 254 -16.76 -10.38 -10.03
CA ILE A 254 -16.43 -10.39 -8.60
C ILE A 254 -17.05 -11.61 -7.91
N GLY A 255 -16.22 -12.46 -7.32
CA GLY A 255 -16.61 -13.66 -6.59
C GLY A 255 -16.62 -14.96 -7.42
N GLU A 256 -16.35 -14.90 -8.73
CA GLU A 256 -16.14 -16.09 -9.56
C GLU A 256 -14.69 -16.59 -9.50
N ASN A 257 -14.50 -17.86 -9.87
CA ASN A 257 -13.19 -18.53 -9.87
C ASN A 257 -12.56 -18.60 -11.27
N THR A 258 -13.05 -17.80 -12.23
CA THR A 258 -12.51 -17.69 -13.58
C THR A 258 -12.33 -16.24 -13.99
N TYR A 259 -11.35 -15.97 -14.86
CA TYR A 259 -11.07 -14.64 -15.39
C TYR A 259 -10.71 -14.71 -16.88
N GLN A 260 -10.62 -13.55 -17.51
CA GLN A 260 -10.14 -13.40 -18.88
C GLN A 260 -9.09 -12.30 -18.93
N LEU A 261 -8.00 -12.52 -19.65
CA LEU A 261 -7.04 -11.47 -19.98
C LEU A 261 -7.52 -10.72 -21.22
N ILE A 262 -7.47 -9.39 -21.16
CA ILE A 262 -7.75 -8.53 -22.29
C ILE A 262 -6.43 -8.05 -22.88
N ASP A 263 -6.17 -8.50 -24.11
CA ASP A 263 -5.03 -8.08 -24.89
C ASP A 263 -5.27 -6.69 -25.49
N LEU A 264 -4.68 -5.67 -24.88
CA LEU A 264 -4.73 -4.30 -25.39
C LEU A 264 -3.84 -4.08 -26.63
N GLN A 265 -2.94 -5.01 -26.97
CA GLN A 265 -2.00 -4.82 -28.10
C GLN A 265 -2.65 -4.95 -29.48
N LYS A 266 -3.89 -5.46 -29.58
CA LYS A 266 -4.59 -5.60 -30.86
C LYS A 266 -5.29 -4.36 -31.39
N ASN A 267 -5.49 -3.33 -30.57
CA ASN A 267 -6.22 -2.11 -30.99
C ASN A 267 -5.31 -1.01 -31.56
N GLY A 268 -4.00 -1.26 -31.71
CA GLY A 268 -3.03 -0.32 -32.27
C GLY A 268 -2.73 -0.49 -33.76
N SER A 269 -3.44 -1.37 -34.47
CA SER A 269 -3.21 -1.64 -35.89
C SER A 269 -4.52 -1.77 -36.66
N GLU A 270 -5.24 -0.66 -36.81
CA GLU A 270 -6.13 -0.38 -37.95
C GLU A 270 -5.90 1.03 -38.47
#